data_AF-A0A3B8ZIP5-F1
#
_entry.id   AF-A0A3B8ZIP5-F1
#
_cell.length_a   1.000
_cell.length_b   1.000
_cell.length_c   1.000
_cell.angle_alpha   90.00
_cell.angle_beta   90.00
_cell.angle_gamma   90.00
#
_symmetry.space_group_name_H-M   'P 1'
#
loop_
_entity.id
_entity.type
_entity.pdbx_description
1 polymer ?
#
loop_
_entity_poly.entity_id
_entity_poly.type
_entity_poly.pdbx_seq_one_letter_code
_entity_poly.pdbx_strand_id
1 'polypeptide(L)'
;MEGVRNLTPQKERLVRRGLKRNRALGRKILFVIAKYQKSFMDESFLLGDEGGVFDQLSVSTASLCYAIAMEKSQPEYALVAEALDLEATLMLSHRPASPQLYRMWAEIGQKVMDPSSTLYQDLIADIQVSRIPLDPRHVDRYI
;
A
#
# COMPACT_ATOMS: atom_id res chain seq x y z
N MET A 1 -10.00 -13.35 -12.43
CA MET A 1 -10.17 -14.07 -11.14
C MET A 1 -9.15 -15.21 -10.98
N GLU A 2 -8.00 -15.15 -11.67
CA GLU A 2 -6.94 -16.16 -11.50
C GLU A 2 -6.12 -15.91 -10.25
N GLY A 3 -6.07 -14.66 -9.77
CA GLY A 3 -5.35 -14.29 -8.55
C GLY A 3 -5.81 -15.08 -7.32
N VAL A 4 -7.10 -15.33 -7.15
CA VAL A 4 -7.62 -16.10 -6.00
C VAL A 4 -7.23 -17.59 -6.09
N ARG A 5 -6.97 -18.11 -7.30
CA ARG A 5 -6.68 -19.53 -7.53
C ARG A 5 -5.21 -19.88 -7.36
N ASN A 6 -4.30 -18.90 -7.47
CA ASN A 6 -2.86 -19.10 -7.35
C ASN A 6 -2.36 -18.75 -5.93
N LEU A 7 -2.64 -19.63 -4.95
CA LEU A 7 -2.27 -19.47 -3.55
C LEU A 7 -0.85 -19.96 -3.27
N THR A 8 0.16 -19.15 -3.61
CA THR A 8 1.52 -19.41 -3.10
C THR A 8 1.55 -19.26 -1.57
N PRO A 9 2.43 -19.98 -0.85
CA PRO A 9 2.52 -19.85 0.61
C PRO A 9 2.78 -18.42 1.09
N GLN A 10 3.57 -17.65 0.33
CA GLN A 10 3.85 -16.25 0.60
C GLN A 10 2.58 -15.39 0.47
N LYS A 11 1.82 -15.58 -0.61
CA LYS A 11 0.54 -14.88 -0.82
C LYS A 11 -0.46 -15.20 0.29
N GLU A 12 -0.59 -16.47 0.65
CA GLU A 12 -1.48 -16.88 1.73
C GLU A 12 -1.11 -16.20 3.06
N ARG A 13 0.18 -16.15 3.40
CA ARG A 13 0.69 -15.45 4.58
C ARG A 13 0.31 -13.96 4.57
N LEU A 14 0.50 -13.28 3.44
CA LEU A 14 0.19 -11.86 3.28
C LEU A 14 -1.32 -11.59 3.42
N VAL A 15 -2.15 -12.38 2.72
CA VAL A 15 -3.62 -12.28 2.78
C VAL A 15 -4.13 -12.52 4.20
N ARG A 16 -3.64 -13.56 4.89
CA ARG A 16 -4.02 -13.84 6.29
C ARG A 16 -3.66 -12.67 7.22
N ARG A 17 -2.49 -12.05 7.04
CA ARG A 17 -2.07 -10.88 7.83
C ARG A 17 -2.96 -9.67 7.53
N GLY A 18 -3.22 -9.36 6.26
CA GLY A 18 -4.09 -8.26 5.84
C GLY A 18 -5.51 -8.40 6.41
N LEU A 19 -6.12 -9.59 6.31
CA LEU A 19 -7.43 -9.86 6.89
C LEU A 19 -7.44 -9.70 8.42
N LYS A 20 -6.39 -10.15 9.12
CA LYS A 20 -6.27 -9.98 10.57
C LYS A 20 -6.20 -8.50 10.97
N ARG A 21 -5.40 -7.70 10.25
CA ARG A 21 -5.30 -6.24 10.45
C ARG A 21 -6.65 -5.56 10.22
N ASN A 22 -7.30 -5.84 9.08
CA ASN A 22 -8.59 -5.23 8.73
C ASN A 22 -9.69 -5.59 9.73
N ARG A 23 -9.72 -6.82 10.25
CA ARG A 23 -10.64 -7.21 11.32
C ARG A 23 -10.39 -6.42 12.61
N ALA A 24 -9.14 -6.19 12.99
CA ALA A 24 -8.81 -5.42 14.18
C ALA A 24 -9.22 -3.94 14.01
N LEU A 25 -8.93 -3.34 12.85
CA LEU A 25 -9.32 -1.97 12.53
C LEU A 25 -10.84 -1.79 12.46
N GLY A 26 -11.55 -2.72 11.81
CA GLY A 26 -13.01 -2.71 11.78
C GLY A 26 -13.62 -2.75 13.18
N ARG A 27 -13.05 -3.52 14.11
CA ARG A 27 -13.47 -3.50 15.53
C ARG A 27 -13.21 -2.16 16.20
N LYS A 28 -12.08 -1.49 15.91
CA LYS A 28 -11.79 -0.14 16.42
C LYS A 28 -12.83 0.86 15.91
N ILE A 29 -13.17 0.82 14.63
CA ILE A 29 -14.20 1.70 14.04
C ILE A 29 -15.54 1.47 14.72
N LEU A 30 -15.99 0.22 14.84
CA LEU A 30 -17.24 -0.12 15.52
C LEU A 30 -17.25 0.33 16.98
N PHE A 31 -16.11 0.23 17.68
CA PHE A 31 -15.98 0.69 19.05
C PHE A 31 -16.11 2.22 19.16
N VAL A 32 -15.49 2.98 18.26
CA VAL A 32 -15.64 4.44 18.21
C VAL A 32 -17.09 4.82 17.93
N ILE A 33 -17.71 4.20 16.92
CA ILE A 33 -19.14 4.42 16.60
C ILE A 33 -20.01 4.13 17.84
N ALA A 34 -19.79 2.99 18.51
CA ALA A 34 -20.55 2.60 19.69
C ALA A 34 -20.35 3.58 20.86
N LYS A 35 -19.11 4.03 21.09
CA LYS A 35 -18.76 4.96 22.18
C LYS A 35 -19.36 6.34 21.97
N TYR A 36 -19.42 6.80 20.72
CA TYR A 36 -19.86 8.17 20.37
C TYR A 36 -21.23 8.20 19.68
N GLN A 37 -22.08 7.17 19.79
CA GLN A 37 -23.34 7.04 19.02
C GLN A 37 -24.18 8.32 18.87
N LYS A 38 -24.27 9.16 19.91
CA LYS A 38 -25.08 10.40 19.91
C LYS A 38 -24.33 11.64 19.38
N SER A 39 -22.99 11.64 19.43
CA SER A 39 -22.12 12.74 18.99
C SER A 39 -21.19 12.30 17.86
N PHE A 40 -21.47 11.17 17.20
CA PHE A 40 -20.52 10.52 16.30
C PHE A 40 -20.18 11.41 15.10
N MET A 41 -21.16 12.16 14.59
CA MET A 41 -20.92 13.09 13.50
C MET A 41 -19.89 14.16 13.88
N ASP A 42 -19.99 14.67 15.11
CA ASP A 42 -19.08 15.68 15.67
C ASP A 42 -17.71 15.11 16.03
N GLU A 43 -17.66 13.82 16.39
CA GLU A 43 -16.46 13.09 16.82
C GLU A 43 -15.84 12.25 15.68
N SER A 44 -16.38 12.35 14.45
CA SER A 44 -15.95 11.54 13.31
C SER A 44 -14.51 11.85 12.88
N PHE A 45 -13.98 13.03 13.24
CA PHE A 45 -12.57 13.39 13.05
C PHE A 45 -11.61 12.42 13.77
N LEU A 46 -12.03 11.79 14.89
CA LEU A 46 -11.23 10.78 15.60
C LEU A 46 -10.90 9.55 14.72
N LEU A 47 -11.64 9.34 13.64
CA LEU A 47 -11.38 8.28 12.67
C LEU A 47 -10.43 8.71 11.55
N GLY A 48 -10.42 9.99 11.20
CA GLY A 48 -9.75 10.54 10.01
C GLY A 48 -8.58 11.48 10.29
N ASP A 49 -8.18 11.66 11.55
CA ASP A 49 -6.94 12.37 11.89
C ASP A 49 -5.73 11.69 11.24
N GLU A 50 -4.63 12.43 11.03
CA GLU A 50 -3.43 11.92 10.34
C GLU A 50 -2.83 10.73 11.12
N GLY A 51 -2.69 9.58 10.46
CA GLY A 51 -2.29 8.33 11.11
C GLY A 51 -3.43 7.65 11.92
N GLY A 52 -4.65 8.17 11.79
CA GLY A 52 -5.87 7.69 12.40
C GLY A 52 -6.37 6.36 11.82
N VAL A 53 -7.54 5.93 12.27
CA VAL A 53 -8.05 4.59 11.95
C VAL A 53 -8.34 4.41 10.46
N PHE A 54 -8.77 5.46 9.75
CA PHE A 54 -8.99 5.41 8.30
C PHE A 54 -7.69 5.38 7.50
N ASP A 55 -6.66 6.10 7.91
CA ASP A 55 -5.34 6.01 7.26
C ASP A 55 -4.75 4.60 7.42
N GLN A 56 -4.83 4.05 8.63
CA GLN A 56 -4.44 2.66 8.90
C GLN A 56 -5.24 1.66 8.06
N LEU A 57 -6.54 1.89 7.89
CA LEU A 57 -7.40 1.03 7.09
C LEU A 57 -7.07 1.13 5.60
N SER A 58 -6.77 2.34 5.10
CA SER A 58 -6.39 2.59 3.72
C SER A 58 -5.13 1.80 3.36
N VAL A 59 -4.05 1.96 4.14
CA VAL A 59 -2.77 1.27 3.88
C VAL A 59 -2.90 -0.25 4.03
N SER A 60 -3.62 -0.72 5.06
CA SER A 60 -3.86 -2.16 5.25
C SER A 60 -4.71 -2.77 4.14
N THR A 61 -5.68 -2.02 3.62
CA THR A 61 -6.54 -2.46 2.50
C THR A 61 -5.78 -2.46 1.20
N ALA A 62 -4.96 -1.45 0.91
CA ALA A 62 -4.09 -1.43 -0.26
C ALA A 62 -3.15 -2.65 -0.28
N SER A 63 -2.48 -2.94 0.84
CA SER A 63 -1.65 -4.14 1.01
C SER A 63 -2.43 -5.44 0.74
N LEU A 64 -3.64 -5.56 1.28
CA LEU A 64 -4.49 -6.75 1.08
C LEU A 64 -4.96 -6.89 -0.37
N CYS A 65 -5.46 -5.81 -0.98
CA CYS A 65 -5.92 -5.79 -2.36
C CYS A 65 -4.79 -6.19 -3.31
N TYR A 66 -3.60 -5.63 -3.10
CA TYR A 66 -2.41 -5.99 -3.88
C TYR A 66 -2.08 -7.48 -3.73
N ALA A 67 -2.02 -7.99 -2.49
CA ALA A 67 -1.73 -9.40 -2.25
C ALA A 67 -2.76 -10.34 -2.92
N ILE A 68 -4.04 -9.97 -2.93
CA ILE A 68 -5.11 -10.75 -3.61
C ILE A 68 -4.95 -10.69 -5.13
N ALA A 69 -4.69 -9.50 -5.68
CA ALA A 69 -4.58 -9.25 -7.11
C ALA A 69 -3.27 -9.79 -7.72
N MET A 70 -2.27 -10.09 -6.90
CA MET A 70 -0.99 -10.65 -7.35
C MET A 70 -1.21 -12.01 -8.04
N GLU A 71 -1.28 -12.00 -9.36
CA GLU A 71 -1.50 -13.18 -10.21
C GLU A 71 -0.19 -13.84 -10.62
N LYS A 72 0.81 -13.01 -10.89
CA LYS A 72 2.08 -13.45 -11.45
C LYS A 72 3.11 -13.74 -10.33
N SER A 73 3.95 -14.76 -10.54
CA SER A 73 4.91 -15.26 -9.54
C SER A 73 6.29 -14.59 -9.61
N GLN A 74 6.44 -13.49 -10.36
CA GLN A 74 7.74 -12.82 -10.48
C GLN A 74 8.14 -12.23 -9.12
N PRO A 75 9.44 -12.30 -8.79
CA PRO A 75 9.96 -11.84 -7.50
C PRO A 75 9.71 -10.35 -7.26
N GLU A 76 9.61 -9.55 -8.33
CA GLU A 76 9.40 -8.10 -8.22
C GLU A 76 8.01 -7.76 -7.66
N TYR A 77 6.98 -8.51 -8.06
CA TYR A 77 5.64 -8.34 -7.51
C TYR A 77 5.56 -8.78 -6.05
N ALA A 78 6.29 -9.84 -5.69
CA ALA A 78 6.42 -10.27 -4.31
C ALA A 78 7.11 -9.21 -3.45
N LEU A 79 8.17 -8.57 -3.95
CA LEU A 79 8.87 -7.47 -3.28
C LEU A 79 7.92 -6.30 -2.94
N VAL A 80 7.09 -5.88 -3.91
CA VAL A 80 6.07 -4.84 -3.69
C VAL A 80 5.04 -5.28 -2.65
N ALA A 81 4.57 -6.52 -2.72
CA ALA A 81 3.61 -7.04 -1.75
C ALA A 81 4.17 -7.03 -0.31
N GLU A 82 5.44 -7.40 -0.16
CA GLU A 82 6.11 -7.38 1.13
C GLU A 82 6.40 -5.96 1.64
N ALA A 83 6.74 -5.03 0.76
CA ALA A 83 6.94 -3.62 1.12
C ALA A 83 5.63 -3.01 1.67
N LEU A 84 4.52 -3.19 0.94
CA LEU A 84 3.20 -2.75 1.36
C LEU A 84 2.75 -3.39 2.68
N ASP A 85 3.03 -4.69 2.87
CA ASP A 85 2.72 -5.39 4.11
C ASP A 85 3.54 -4.89 5.31
N LEU A 86 4.83 -4.59 5.09
CA LEU A 86 5.70 -4.02 6.11
C LEU A 86 5.26 -2.60 6.48
N GLU A 87 4.98 -1.75 5.50
CA GLU A 87 4.46 -0.40 5.70
C GLU A 87 3.16 -0.40 6.51
N ALA A 88 2.17 -1.22 6.10
CA ALA A 88 0.94 -1.40 6.86
C ALA A 88 1.21 -1.86 8.30
N THR A 89 2.15 -2.78 8.49
CA THR A 89 2.50 -3.27 9.83
C THR A 89 3.12 -2.18 10.71
N LEU A 90 4.03 -1.38 10.16
CA LEU A 90 4.66 -0.28 10.89
C LEU A 90 3.63 0.79 11.26
N MET A 91 2.78 1.18 10.30
CA MET A 91 1.74 2.19 10.52
C MET A 91 0.74 1.76 11.60
N LEU A 92 0.23 0.53 11.55
CA LEU A 92 -0.69 0.01 12.57
C LEU A 92 -0.04 -0.15 13.94
N SER A 93 1.29 -0.27 13.99
CA SER A 93 2.06 -0.35 15.23
C SER A 93 2.52 1.03 15.73
N HIS A 94 2.10 2.12 15.07
CA HIS A 94 2.57 3.48 15.32
C HIS A 94 4.09 3.60 15.34
N ARG A 95 4.76 2.85 14.45
CA ARG A 95 6.20 2.88 14.27
C ARG A 95 6.55 3.69 13.03
N PRO A 96 7.65 4.46 13.07
CA PRO A 96 8.14 5.14 11.88
C PRO A 96 8.57 4.13 10.81
N ALA A 97 8.67 4.60 9.57
CA ALA A 97 9.26 3.85 8.48
C ALA A 97 10.67 3.34 8.87
N SER A 98 10.94 2.07 8.61
CA SER A 98 12.20 1.42 8.98
C SER A 98 13.25 1.54 7.86
N PRO A 99 14.55 1.44 8.17
CA PRO A 99 15.60 1.36 7.15
C PRO A 99 15.37 0.23 6.14
N GLN A 100 14.77 -0.88 6.58
CA GLN A 100 14.40 -1.98 5.70
C GLN A 100 13.33 -1.54 4.70
N LEU A 101 12.28 -0.85 5.15
CA LEU A 101 11.22 -0.36 4.26
C LEU A 101 11.78 0.60 3.21
N TYR A 102 12.66 1.54 3.61
CA TYR A 102 13.31 2.44 2.66
C TYR A 102 14.15 1.70 1.61
N ARG A 103 14.89 0.67 2.00
CA ARG A 103 15.66 -0.15 1.06
C ARG A 103 14.76 -0.89 0.08
N MET A 104 13.66 -1.47 0.55
CA MET A 104 12.69 -2.16 -0.31
C MET A 104 12.07 -1.19 -1.33
N TRP A 105 11.65 0.00 -0.89
CA TRP A 105 11.12 1.01 -1.82
C TRP A 105 12.16 1.53 -2.80
N ALA A 106 13.42 1.70 -2.38
CA ALA A 106 14.51 2.07 -3.28
C ALA A 106 14.76 0.98 -4.34
N GLU A 107 14.74 -0.30 -3.95
CA GLU A 107 14.88 -1.43 -4.87
C GLU A 107 13.70 -1.51 -5.86
N ILE A 108 12.47 -1.34 -5.38
CA ILE A 108 11.28 -1.25 -6.24
C ILE A 108 11.43 -0.10 -7.23
N GLY A 109 11.85 1.09 -6.77
CA GLY A 109 12.08 2.25 -7.62
C GLY A 109 13.13 1.99 -8.70
N GLN A 110 14.24 1.32 -8.35
CA GLN A 110 15.25 0.91 -9.34
C GLN A 110 14.67 -0.03 -10.38
N LYS A 111 13.88 -1.03 -9.97
CA LYS A 111 13.22 -1.96 -10.89
C LYS A 111 12.24 -1.24 -11.80
N VAL A 112 11.40 -0.36 -11.27
CA VAL A 112 10.46 0.44 -12.08
C VAL A 112 11.18 1.29 -13.14
N MET A 113 12.44 1.68 -12.91
CA MET A 113 13.23 2.46 -13.86
C MET A 113 14.13 1.62 -14.79
N ASP A 114 14.25 0.31 -14.56
CA ASP A 114 15.09 -0.60 -15.35
C ASP A 114 14.27 -1.23 -16.48
N PRO A 115 14.56 -0.94 -17.77
CA PRO A 115 13.82 -1.48 -18.91
C PRO A 115 13.81 -3.01 -19.01
N SER A 116 14.79 -3.67 -18.37
CA SER A 116 14.88 -5.13 -18.34
C SER A 116 14.01 -5.77 -17.26
N SER A 117 13.47 -4.98 -16.33
CA SER A 117 12.63 -5.48 -15.25
C SER A 117 11.20 -5.76 -15.71
N THR A 118 10.50 -6.63 -14.97
CA THR A 118 9.08 -6.89 -15.20
C THR A 118 8.23 -5.69 -14.79
N LEU A 119 8.60 -5.00 -13.70
CA LEU A 119 7.87 -3.82 -13.24
C LEU A 119 7.90 -2.68 -14.27
N TYR A 120 9.04 -2.44 -14.93
CA TYR A 120 9.11 -1.44 -15.99
C TYR A 120 8.22 -1.85 -17.16
N GLN A 121 8.34 -3.10 -17.62
CA GLN A 121 7.60 -3.60 -18.77
C GLN A 121 6.08 -3.52 -18.56
N ASP A 122 5.61 -3.87 -17.37
CA ASP A 122 4.18 -3.92 -17.08
C ASP A 122 3.58 -2.57 -16.63
N LEU A 123 4.38 -1.66 -16.03
CA LEU A 123 3.86 -0.40 -15.46
C LEU A 123 4.27 0.86 -16.23
N ILE A 124 5.43 0.85 -16.89
CA ILE A 124 6.05 2.06 -17.44
C ILE A 124 6.19 2.02 -18.96
N ALA A 125 6.45 0.86 -19.56
CA ALA A 125 6.81 0.76 -20.98
C ALA A 125 5.77 1.38 -21.94
N ASP A 126 4.49 1.36 -21.55
CA ASP A 126 3.39 1.92 -22.34
C ASP A 126 3.04 3.38 -21.98
N ILE A 127 3.69 3.97 -20.96
CA ILE A 127 3.50 5.38 -20.62
C ILE A 127 4.20 6.23 -21.69
N GLN A 128 3.40 6.90 -22.51
CA GLN A 128 3.90 7.91 -23.43
C GLN A 128 4.39 9.14 -22.65
N VAL A 129 5.67 9.16 -22.32
CA VAL A 129 6.30 10.34 -21.71
C VAL A 129 6.56 11.36 -22.82
N SER A 130 5.95 12.53 -22.69
CA SER A 130 6.27 13.68 -23.54
C SER A 130 7.77 13.96 -23.49
N ARG A 131 8.42 14.13 -24.65
CA ARG A 131 9.86 14.43 -24.75
C ARG A 131 10.24 15.81 -24.22
N ILE A 132 9.32 16.56 -23.61
CA ILE A 132 9.64 17.84 -22.99
C ILE A 132 10.64 17.54 -21.87
N PRO A 133 11.91 17.99 -21.98
CA PRO A 133 12.79 17.92 -20.85
C PRO A 133 12.14 18.79 -19.77
N LEU A 134 11.71 18.16 -18.67
CA LEU A 134 11.34 18.88 -17.46
C LEU A 134 12.64 19.52 -16.96
N ASP A 135 12.94 20.72 -17.46
CA ASP A 135 13.95 21.58 -16.87
C ASP A 135 13.53 21.78 -15.41
N PRO A 136 14.35 21.36 -14.43
CA PRO A 136 14.01 21.45 -13.01
C PRO A 136 13.61 22.88 -12.58
N ARG A 137 14.06 23.89 -13.33
CA ARG A 137 13.73 25.32 -13.11
C ARG A 137 12.31 25.71 -13.53
N HIS A 138 11.59 24.83 -14.22
CA HIS A 138 10.27 25.12 -14.78
C HIS A 138 9.16 24.19 -14.23
N VAL A 139 9.48 23.28 -13.32
CA VAL A 139 8.52 22.34 -12.71
C VAL A 139 7.39 23.09 -12.00
N ASP A 140 7.70 24.20 -11.31
CA ASP A 140 6.70 25.05 -10.64
C ASP A 140 5.65 25.68 -11.56
N ARG A 141 5.86 25.69 -12.88
CA ARG A 141 4.87 26.22 -13.84
C ARG A 141 3.80 25.21 -14.27
N TYR A 142 3.96 23.94 -13.90
CA TYR A 142 3.08 22.84 -14.32
C TYR A 142 2.33 22.17 -13.16
N ILE A 143 2.41 22.73 -11.94
CA ILE A 143 1.65 22.31 -10.75
C ILE A 143 0.56 23.34 -10.45
#